data_AF-A0A1B8SLG2-F1
#
_entry.id   AF-A0A1B8SLG2-F1
#
_cell.length_a   1.000
_cell.length_b   1.000
_cell.length_c   1.000
_cell.angle_alpha   90.00
_cell.angle_beta   90.00
_cell.angle_gamma   90.00
#
_symmetry.space_group_name_H-M   'P 1'
#
loop_
_entity.id
_entity.type
_entity.pdbx_description
1 polymer ?
#
loop_
_entity_poly.entity_id
_entity_poly.type
_entity_poly.pdbx_seq_one_letter_code
_entity_poly.pdbx_strand_id
1 'polypeptide(L)'
;MHGVNGWLMGLSFVLGLLLTFAFSIRWVTREVPVSTEAETTVIPVGGAPYGEGSARPGEDGSGPAGWTIKGNEDSMLYHGPESPSYGQTIAEVWFADEQTAEAAGFTRWDAGGTK
;
A
#
# COMPACT_ATOMS: atom_id res chain seq x y z
N MET A 1 -34.52 -1.17 -44.28
CA MET A 1 -34.35 -2.19 -43.22
C MET A 1 -33.21 -1.75 -42.28
N HIS A 2 -33.40 -0.77 -41.39
CA HIS A 2 -32.36 -0.34 -40.43
C HIS A 2 -32.94 0.09 -39.07
N GLY A 3 -34.02 -0.54 -38.61
CA GLY A 3 -34.61 -0.24 -37.29
C GLY A 3 -33.95 -0.95 -36.11
N VAL A 4 -33.26 -2.07 -36.36
CA VAL A 4 -32.76 -2.96 -35.30
C VAL A 4 -31.25 -2.84 -35.05
N ASN A 5 -30.47 -2.44 -36.06
CA ASN A 5 -29.00 -2.41 -35.97
C ASN A 5 -28.48 -1.24 -35.12
N GLY A 6 -29.21 -0.12 -35.07
CA GLY A 6 -28.84 1.05 -34.27
C GLY A 6 -29.08 0.82 -32.77
N TRP A 7 -30.16 0.13 -32.41
CA TRP A 7 -30.45 -0.25 -31.03
C TRP A 7 -29.43 -1.28 -30.51
N LEU A 8 -29.05 -2.25 -31.36
CA LEU A 8 -28.01 -3.22 -31.03
C LEU A 8 -26.64 -2.56 -30.76
N MET A 9 -26.28 -1.52 -31.52
CA MET A 9 -25.02 -0.79 -31.33
C MET A 9 -24.98 -0.03 -29.99
N GLY A 10 -26.07 0.64 -29.61
CA GLY A 10 -26.19 1.26 -28.29
C GLY A 10 -26.13 0.25 -27.15
N LEU A 11 -26.81 -0.89 -27.31
CA LEU A 11 -26.81 -1.99 -26.34
C LEU A 11 -25.39 -2.58 -26.15
N SER A 12 -24.61 -2.67 -27.22
CA SER A 12 -23.23 -3.18 -27.21
C SER A 12 -22.28 -2.23 -26.51
N PHE A 13 -22.47 -0.91 -26.69
CA PHE A 13 -21.66 0.11 -26.04
C PHE A 13 -21.90 0.14 -24.52
N VAL A 14 -23.17 0.04 -24.09
CA VAL A 14 -23.53 -0.03 -22.67
C VAL A 14 -23.04 -1.33 -22.04
N LEU A 15 -23.20 -2.47 -22.74
CA LEU A 15 -22.73 -3.77 -22.26
C LEU A 15 -21.20 -3.81 -22.11
N GLY A 16 -20.45 -3.24 -23.07
CA GLY A 16 -18.99 -3.12 -22.96
C GLY A 16 -18.56 -2.23 -21.79
N LEU A 17 -19.24 -1.10 -21.59
CA LEU A 17 -18.96 -0.19 -20.48
C LEU A 17 -19.26 -0.86 -19.13
N LEU A 18 -20.34 -1.64 -19.03
CA LEU A 18 -20.67 -2.44 -17.85
C LEU A 18 -19.65 -3.57 -17.59
N LEU A 19 -19.17 -4.25 -18.63
CA LEU A 19 -18.17 -5.32 -18.52
C LEU A 19 -16.81 -4.78 -18.07
N THR A 20 -16.36 -3.65 -18.64
CA THR A 20 -15.12 -2.97 -18.22
C THR A 20 -15.24 -2.42 -16.79
N PHE A 21 -16.40 -1.86 -16.44
CA PHE A 21 -16.67 -1.37 -15.08
C PHE A 21 -16.68 -2.52 -14.07
N ALA A 22 -17.31 -3.65 -14.39
CA ALA A 22 -17.31 -4.85 -13.55
C ALA A 22 -15.90 -5.47 -13.39
N PHE A 23 -15.09 -5.48 -14.46
CA PHE A 23 -13.71 -5.95 -14.40
C PHE A 23 -12.80 -5.02 -13.58
N SER A 24 -13.04 -3.70 -13.61
CA SER A 24 -12.36 -2.74 -12.73
C SER A 24 -12.79 -2.85 -11.27
N ILE A 25 -14.04 -3.22 -10.99
CA ILE A 25 -14.55 -3.36 -9.60
C ILE A 25 -14.12 -4.69 -8.98
N ARG A 26 -13.87 -5.73 -9.78
CA ARG A 26 -13.59 -7.08 -9.29
C ARG A 26 -12.14 -7.35 -8.88
N TRP A 27 -11.22 -6.39 -9.09
CA TRP A 27 -9.84 -6.49 -8.59
C TRP A 27 -9.60 -5.75 -7.28
N VAL A 28 -10.49 -4.84 -6.88
CA VAL A 28 -10.44 -4.24 -5.55
C VAL A 28 -11.18 -5.19 -4.62
N THR A 29 -10.45 -6.15 -4.06
CA THR A 29 -10.76 -6.74 -2.76
C THR A 29 -10.83 -5.58 -1.76
N ARG A 30 -12.02 -4.98 -1.70
CA ARG A 30 -12.44 -4.06 -0.65
C ARG A 30 -12.94 -4.93 0.49
N GLU A 31 -12.02 -5.39 1.31
CA GLU A 31 -12.30 -5.56 2.72
C GLU A 31 -11.82 -4.28 3.40
N VAL A 32 -12.74 -3.33 3.54
CA VAL A 32 -12.59 -2.20 4.45
C VAL A 32 -13.18 -2.66 5.77
N PRO A 33 -12.39 -3.11 6.75
CA PRO A 33 -12.82 -2.98 8.13
C PRO A 33 -12.80 -1.48 8.45
N VAL A 34 -13.92 -0.79 8.21
CA VAL A 34 -14.16 0.44 8.96
C VAL A 34 -14.56 0.03 10.36
N SER A 35 -13.77 0.54 11.31
CA SER A 35 -13.95 0.53 12.77
C SER A 35 -13.37 -0.67 13.52
N THR A 36 -12.11 -0.53 13.93
CA THR A 36 -11.86 -0.45 15.37
C THR A 36 -11.47 0.98 15.71
N GLU A 37 -12.28 1.62 16.56
CA GLU A 37 -11.90 2.82 17.31
C GLU A 37 -10.94 2.41 18.46
N ALA A 38 -10.21 3.41 18.96
CA ALA A 38 -9.17 3.41 20.00
C ALA A 38 -7.81 2.88 19.50
N GLU A 39 -6.74 3.68 19.42
CA GLU A 39 -6.31 4.68 20.39
C GLU A 39 -5.43 5.74 19.71
N THR A 40 -5.63 7.00 20.11
CA THR A 40 -4.72 8.12 19.88
C THR A 40 -3.26 7.69 19.90
N THR A 41 -2.50 7.93 18.82
CA THR A 41 -1.09 8.37 18.90
C THR A 41 -0.67 8.98 17.56
N VAL A 42 -0.56 10.31 17.60
CA VAL A 42 0.26 11.22 16.77
C VAL A 42 0.31 10.95 15.26
N ILE A 43 -0.43 11.77 14.52
CA ILE A 43 -0.07 12.10 13.14
C ILE A 43 1.35 12.69 13.18
N PRO A 44 2.40 12.02 12.66
CA PRO A 44 3.68 12.70 12.53
C PRO A 44 3.47 13.80 11.48
N VAL A 45 3.76 15.03 11.89
CA VAL A 45 3.77 16.24 11.06
C VAL A 45 4.84 16.06 9.98
N GLY A 46 4.54 15.32 8.92
CA GLY A 46 5.55 14.94 7.93
C GLY A 46 5.05 14.28 6.64
N GLY A 47 3.78 13.92 6.55
CA GLY A 47 3.20 13.30 5.35
C GLY A 47 3.64 11.84 5.16
N ALA A 48 2.82 11.10 4.43
CA ALA A 48 3.07 9.71 4.09
C ALA A 48 3.74 9.65 2.71
N PRO A 49 5.07 9.46 2.61
CA PRO A 49 5.79 9.61 1.33
C PRO A 49 5.37 8.58 0.28
N TYR A 50 4.92 7.40 0.71
CA TYR A 50 4.53 6.29 -0.15
C TYR A 50 3.04 5.91 -0.07
N GLY A 51 2.19 6.79 0.47
CA GLY A 51 0.74 6.54 0.62
C GLY A 51 0.33 6.11 2.04
N GLU A 52 -0.96 5.81 2.25
CA GLU A 52 -1.50 5.42 3.56
C GLU A 52 -0.70 4.25 4.18
N GLY A 53 -0.29 4.39 5.44
CA GLY A 53 0.56 3.41 6.15
C GLY A 53 2.07 3.61 5.98
N SER A 54 2.50 4.71 5.35
CA SER A 54 3.89 5.17 5.32
C SER A 54 4.06 6.42 6.18
N ALA A 55 5.18 6.58 6.87
CA ALA A 55 5.47 7.75 7.67
C ALA A 55 6.93 8.14 7.55
N ARG A 56 7.20 9.44 7.46
CA ARG A 56 8.57 9.91 7.60
C ARG A 56 9.06 9.67 9.04
N PRO A 57 10.31 9.23 9.22
CA PRO A 57 10.97 9.20 10.51
C PRO A 57 11.09 10.61 11.08
N GLY A 58 11.16 10.70 12.41
CA GLY A 58 11.62 11.90 13.08
C GLY A 58 13.11 12.17 12.82
N GLU A 59 13.62 13.30 13.32
CA GLU A 59 15.03 13.69 13.16
C GLU A 59 16.02 12.63 13.68
N ASP A 60 15.62 11.84 14.68
CA ASP A 60 16.42 10.75 15.25
C ASP A 60 16.27 9.40 14.52
N GLY A 61 15.58 9.36 13.37
CA GLY A 61 15.25 8.11 12.69
C GLY A 61 14.13 7.32 13.36
N SER A 62 13.51 7.87 14.41
CA SER A 62 12.44 7.23 15.19
C SER A 62 11.10 7.31 14.47
N GLY A 63 10.36 6.21 14.50
CA GLY A 63 9.07 6.10 13.84
C GLY A 63 7.90 6.49 14.73
N PRO A 64 6.68 6.53 14.16
CA PRO A 64 5.45 6.59 14.93
C PRO A 64 5.37 5.41 15.91
N ALA A 65 4.73 5.62 17.07
CA ALA A 65 4.58 4.54 18.05
C ALA A 65 3.77 3.38 17.46
N GLY A 66 4.26 2.16 17.66
CA GLY A 66 3.64 0.93 17.13
C GLY A 66 4.13 0.51 15.74
N TRP A 67 4.91 1.35 15.06
CA TRP A 67 5.44 1.03 13.73
C TRP A 67 6.79 0.35 13.90
N THR A 68 6.87 -0.92 13.55
CA THR A 68 8.07 -1.72 13.72
C THR A 68 8.81 -1.96 12.41
N ILE A 69 8.23 -1.60 11.26
CA ILE A 69 8.82 -1.84 9.94
C ILE A 69 9.61 -0.61 9.50
N LYS A 70 10.92 -0.79 9.38
CA LYS A 70 11.88 0.22 8.94
C LYS A 70 12.18 0.08 7.46
N GLY A 71 11.75 1.03 6.64
CA GLY A 71 12.13 1.17 5.24
C GLY A 71 13.41 1.98 5.06
N ASN A 72 14.30 1.50 4.20
CA ASN A 72 15.48 2.21 3.74
C ASN A 72 15.26 2.58 2.26
N GLU A 73 15.20 3.88 1.95
CA GLU A 73 14.89 4.37 0.60
C GLU A 73 16.07 4.14 -0.35
N ASP A 74 17.31 4.21 0.15
CA ASP A 74 18.52 3.94 -0.65
C ASP A 74 18.55 2.53 -1.25
N SER A 75 18.16 1.52 -0.48
CA SER A 75 18.21 0.10 -0.86
C SER A 75 16.86 -0.46 -1.29
N MET A 76 15.76 0.29 -1.10
CA MET A 76 14.39 -0.19 -1.28
C MET A 76 14.10 -1.46 -0.47
N LEU A 77 14.74 -1.60 0.70
CA LEU A 77 14.56 -2.74 1.60
C LEU A 77 13.83 -2.32 2.86
N TYR A 78 12.98 -3.20 3.36
CA TYR A 78 12.37 -3.04 4.67
C TYR A 78 12.90 -4.08 5.67
N HIS A 79 13.07 -3.62 6.91
CA HIS A 79 13.58 -4.37 8.04
C HIS A 79 12.57 -4.35 9.18
N GLY A 80 12.06 -5.52 9.54
CA GLY A 80 11.27 -5.72 10.76
C GLY A 80 12.14 -6.02 11.99
N PRO A 81 11.53 -6.15 13.19
CA PRO A 81 12.23 -6.48 14.43
C PRO A 81 12.92 -7.86 14.40
N GLU A 82 12.54 -8.71 13.45
CA GLU A 82 13.18 -9.98 13.15
C GLU A 82 14.50 -9.85 12.36
N SER A 83 14.80 -8.68 11.80
CA SER A 83 16.03 -8.45 11.05
C SER A 83 17.22 -8.26 11.98
N PRO A 84 18.36 -8.94 11.77
CA PRO A 84 19.56 -8.79 12.60
C PRO A 84 20.14 -7.36 12.55
N SER A 85 19.95 -6.65 11.44
CA SER A 85 20.42 -5.28 11.26
C SER A 85 19.43 -4.22 11.75
N TYR A 86 18.30 -4.62 12.36
CA TYR A 86 17.22 -3.71 12.73
C TYR A 86 17.69 -2.53 13.61
N GLY A 87 18.56 -2.76 14.58
CA GLY A 87 19.09 -1.72 15.47
C GLY A 87 20.11 -0.78 14.82
N GLN A 88 20.76 -1.23 13.74
CA GLN A 88 21.79 -0.45 13.03
C GLN A 88 21.19 0.34 11.87
N THR A 89 20.12 -0.18 11.25
CA THR A 89 19.41 0.49 10.17
C THR A 89 18.62 1.68 10.72
N ILE A 90 18.97 2.86 10.21
CA ILE A 90 18.17 4.07 10.34
C ILE A 90 17.06 3.98 9.31
N ALA A 91 15.82 4.08 9.77
CA ALA A 91 14.67 4.09 8.88
C ALA A 91 14.56 5.48 8.25
N GLU A 92 14.49 5.52 6.92
CA GLU A 92 14.15 6.72 6.14
C GLU A 92 12.65 6.81 5.89
N VAL A 93 11.97 5.67 5.98
CA VAL A 93 10.51 5.56 6.02
C VAL A 93 10.14 4.53 7.08
N TRP A 94 9.08 4.80 7.81
CA TRP A 94 8.43 3.81 8.65
C TRP A 94 7.18 3.31 7.94
N PHE A 95 6.90 2.02 8.09
CA PHE A 95 5.65 1.40 7.64
C PHE A 95 4.88 0.83 8.82
N ALA A 96 3.55 0.90 8.74
CA ALA A 96 2.66 0.32 9.74
C ALA A 96 2.75 -1.22 9.73
N ASP A 97 2.90 -1.77 8.53
CA ASP A 97 2.93 -3.20 8.25
C ASP A 97 3.79 -3.50 7.02
N GLU A 98 4.23 -4.76 6.92
CA GLU A 98 5.07 -5.22 5.81
C GLU A 98 4.34 -5.10 4.47
N GLN A 99 3.02 -5.29 4.48
CA GLN A 99 2.20 -5.23 3.28
C GLN A 99 2.16 -3.81 2.69
N THR A 100 2.13 -2.78 3.54
CA THR A 100 2.29 -1.40 3.08
C THR A 100 3.70 -1.15 2.53
N ALA A 101 4.74 -1.71 3.15
CA ALA A 101 6.10 -1.59 2.63
C ALA A 101 6.24 -2.23 1.24
N GLU A 102 5.68 -3.43 1.05
CA GLU A 102 5.64 -4.10 -0.26
C GLU A 102 4.81 -3.32 -1.30
N ALA A 103 3.66 -2.78 -0.89
CA ALA A 103 2.83 -1.94 -1.76
C ALA A 103 3.56 -0.65 -2.18
N ALA A 104 4.43 -0.12 -1.31
CA ALA A 104 5.33 0.99 -1.60
C ALA A 104 6.53 0.59 -2.50
N GLY A 105 6.68 -0.69 -2.82
CA GLY A 105 7.75 -1.24 -3.65
C GLY A 105 9.01 -1.63 -2.88
N PHE A 106 8.95 -1.65 -1.55
CA PHE A 106 10.06 -2.12 -0.71
C PHE A 106 10.03 -3.64 -0.66
N THR A 107 11.22 -4.24 -0.67
CA THR A 107 11.38 -5.68 -0.57
C THR A 107 11.87 -6.07 0.82
N ARG A 108 11.45 -7.24 1.31
CA ARG A 108 11.93 -7.75 2.60
C ARG A 108 13.44 -7.96 2.56
N TRP A 109 14.13 -7.58 3.63
CA TRP A 109 15.59 -7.73 3.74
C TRP A 109 16.12 -9.14 3.43
N ASP A 110 15.31 -10.20 3.64
CA ASP A 110 15.71 -11.60 3.38
C ASP A 110 15.23 -12.17 2.03
N ALA A 111 14.49 -11.42 1.22
CA ALA A 111 13.92 -11.94 -0.04
C ALA A 111 14.98 -12.40 -1.06
N GLY A 112 16.23 -11.95 -0.93
CA GLY A 112 17.36 -12.40 -1.74
C GLY A 112 18.04 -13.70 -1.27
N GLY A 113 17.63 -14.25 -0.12
CA GLY A 113 18.31 -15.34 0.58
C GLY A 113 17.95 -16.76 0.15
N THR A 114 16.91 -16.96 -0.67
CA THR A 114 16.52 -18.29 -1.14
C THR A 114 16.87 -18.50 -2.61
N LYS A 115 18.00 -19.15 -2.86
CA LYS A 115 18.28 -19.90 -4.09
C LYS A 115 18.72 -21.31 -3.73
#